data_AF-A0A933VVM0-F1
#
_entry.id   AF-A0A933VVM0-F1
#
_cell.length_a   1.000
_cell.length_b   1.000
_cell.length_c   1.000
_cell.angle_alpha   90.00
_cell.angle_beta   90.00
_cell.angle_gamma   90.00
#
_symmetry.space_group_name_H-M   'P 1'
#
loop_
_entity.id
_entity.type
_entity.pdbx_description
1 polymer ?
#
loop_
_entity_poly.entity_id
_entity_poly.type
_entity_poly.pdbx_seq_one_letter_code
_entity_poly.pdbx_strand_id
1 'polypeptide(L)'
;MPNDWEQFDFYRVLDVPSNAGDEEIKNAHANLTSTLNPDAKPDEQKRAAAVAFVIADAAFAALSDKSIRGVFDAKVSEIQKAESERDKIETQRKGKLQEQQSVEEDEKLKRAMLRYDSAKKDLADFYYEHVFKAARNSHFETTSADKLLEWLSSERAESLRKAEQKGRKISFRIEWEGFGAVQSMRKKRSEEIVKIVDVLAERLQL
;
A
#
# COMPACT_ATOMS: atom_id res chain seq x y z
N MET A 1 -14.29 -1.38 -1.66
CA MET A 1 -12.99 -0.70 -1.85
C MET A 1 -12.07 -1.72 -2.49
N PRO A 2 -11.36 -1.40 -3.59
CA PRO A 2 -10.35 -2.30 -4.11
C PRO A 2 -9.34 -2.61 -3.00
N ASN A 3 -8.96 -3.88 -2.89
CA ASN A 3 -8.00 -4.33 -1.88
C ASN A 3 -6.64 -3.67 -2.15
N ASP A 4 -5.96 -3.20 -1.08
CA ASP A 4 -4.70 -2.45 -1.18
C ASP A 4 -3.56 -3.21 -1.90
N TRP A 5 -3.72 -4.51 -2.20
CA TRP A 5 -2.74 -5.33 -2.94
C TRP A 5 -3.03 -5.44 -4.44
N GLU A 6 -4.26 -5.13 -4.88
CA GLU A 6 -4.71 -5.28 -6.28
C GLU A 6 -3.99 -4.32 -7.24
N GLN A 7 -3.41 -3.24 -6.72
CA GLN A 7 -2.56 -2.33 -7.48
C GLN A 7 -1.24 -2.97 -7.95
N PHE A 8 -0.85 -4.12 -7.38
CA PHE A 8 0.33 -4.89 -7.78
C PHE A 8 -0.04 -6.09 -8.66
N ASP A 9 -1.30 -6.17 -9.10
CA ASP A 9 -1.79 -7.28 -9.91
C ASP A 9 -1.58 -7.02 -11.42
N PHE A 10 -0.73 -7.81 -12.07
CA PHE A 10 -0.44 -7.70 -13.49
C PHE A 10 -1.66 -7.99 -14.39
N TYR A 11 -2.60 -8.82 -13.96
CA TYR A 11 -3.82 -9.07 -14.74
C TYR A 11 -4.68 -7.80 -14.79
N ARG A 12 -4.77 -7.08 -13.67
CA ARG A 12 -5.49 -5.79 -13.60
C ARG A 12 -4.80 -4.68 -14.36
N VAL A 13 -3.46 -4.67 -14.38
CA VAL A 13 -2.69 -3.72 -15.19
C VAL A 13 -3.05 -3.84 -16.67
N LEU A 14 -3.18 -5.07 -17.18
CA LEU A 14 -3.57 -5.32 -18.57
C LEU A 14 -5.08 -5.36 -18.79
N ASP A 15 -5.90 -5.18 -17.74
CA ASP A 15 -7.36 -5.29 -17.77
C ASP A 15 -7.85 -6.64 -18.35
N VAL A 16 -7.18 -7.73 -17.96
CA VAL A 16 -7.51 -9.09 -18.37
C VAL A 16 -7.91 -9.95 -17.17
N PRO A 17 -8.72 -11.00 -17.35
CA PRO A 17 -9.03 -11.91 -16.26
C PRO A 17 -7.82 -12.81 -15.92
N SER A 18 -7.78 -13.37 -14.71
CA SER A 18 -6.69 -14.25 -14.25
C SER A 18 -6.56 -15.55 -15.06
N ASN A 19 -7.64 -15.98 -15.71
CA ASN A 19 -7.66 -17.13 -16.62
C ASN A 19 -7.35 -16.76 -18.09
N ALA A 20 -6.91 -15.53 -18.36
CA ALA A 20 -6.65 -15.08 -19.72
C ALA A 20 -5.61 -15.95 -20.43
N GLY A 21 -5.90 -16.21 -21.71
CA GLY A 21 -5.00 -16.93 -22.62
C GLY A 21 -3.86 -16.04 -23.13
N ASP A 22 -2.83 -16.66 -23.70
CA ASP A 22 -1.64 -15.97 -24.20
C ASP A 22 -1.99 -14.93 -25.30
N GLU A 23 -2.98 -15.24 -26.15
CA GLU A 23 -3.44 -14.31 -27.19
C GLU A 23 -4.18 -13.08 -26.62
N GLU A 24 -4.99 -13.27 -25.57
CA GLU A 24 -5.71 -12.18 -24.91
C GLU A 24 -4.74 -11.22 -24.23
N ILE A 25 -3.73 -11.77 -23.52
CA ILE A 25 -2.67 -10.99 -22.87
C ILE A 25 -1.90 -10.17 -23.90
N LYS A 26 -1.57 -10.76 -25.05
CA LYS A 26 -0.88 -10.07 -26.14
C LYS A 26 -1.73 -8.96 -26.76
N ASN A 27 -3.01 -9.21 -27.01
CA ASN A 27 -3.92 -8.21 -27.57
C ASN A 27 -4.15 -7.04 -26.60
N ALA A 28 -4.32 -7.34 -25.31
CA ALA A 28 -4.47 -6.33 -24.27
C ALA A 28 -3.22 -5.44 -24.15
N HIS A 29 -2.03 -6.05 -24.16
CA HIS A 29 -0.76 -5.33 -24.18
C HIS A 29 -0.61 -4.43 -25.41
N ALA A 30 -0.93 -4.93 -26.60
CA ALA A 30 -0.86 -4.14 -27.84
C ALA A 30 -1.81 -2.93 -27.82
N ASN A 31 -3.04 -3.11 -27.31
CA ASN A 31 -4.02 -2.02 -27.18
C ASN A 31 -3.56 -0.97 -26.16
N LEU A 32 -3.00 -1.43 -25.04
CA LEU A 32 -2.56 -0.56 -23.95
C LEU A 32 -1.32 0.25 -24.34
N THR A 33 -0.31 -0.39 -24.94
CA THR A 33 0.91 0.29 -25.41
C THR A 33 0.62 1.31 -26.51
N SER A 34 -0.29 1.00 -27.43
CA SER A 34 -0.73 1.97 -28.46
C SER A 34 -1.41 3.21 -27.86
N THR A 35 -2.12 3.06 -26.74
CA THR A 35 -2.85 4.15 -26.08
C THR A 35 -1.94 5.00 -25.18
N LEU A 36 -0.92 4.35 -24.59
CA LEU A 36 0.00 4.93 -23.61
C LEU A 36 1.31 5.46 -24.21
N ASN A 37 1.47 5.46 -25.54
CA ASN A 37 2.69 5.98 -26.17
C ASN A 37 2.99 7.40 -25.66
N PRO A 38 4.09 7.61 -24.91
CA PRO A 38 4.39 8.89 -24.28
C PRO A 38 4.68 9.99 -25.31
N ASP A 39 5.16 9.64 -26.50
CA ASP A 39 5.52 10.62 -27.53
C ASP A 39 4.29 11.28 -28.16
N ALA A 40 3.13 10.63 -28.11
CA ALA A 40 1.85 11.18 -28.56
C ALA A 40 1.10 11.99 -27.48
N LYS A 41 1.64 12.07 -26.24
CA LYS A 41 0.96 12.71 -25.10
C LYS A 41 1.52 14.10 -24.78
N PRO A 42 0.70 15.02 -24.23
CA PRO A 42 1.18 16.29 -23.69
C PRO A 42 2.22 16.09 -22.58
N ASP A 43 3.16 17.04 -22.42
CA ASP A 43 4.27 16.95 -21.46
C ASP A 43 3.84 16.64 -20.02
N GLU A 44 2.68 17.16 -19.60
CA GLU A 44 2.09 16.90 -18.28
C GLU A 44 1.74 15.41 -18.06
N GLN A 45 1.37 14.71 -19.13
CA GLN A 45 0.96 13.31 -19.12
C GLN A 45 2.08 12.37 -19.54
N LYS A 46 3.17 12.86 -20.15
CA LYS A 46 4.31 12.04 -20.59
C LYS A 46 4.88 11.18 -19.49
N ARG A 47 5.04 11.75 -18.29
CA ARG A 47 5.55 11.01 -17.12
C ARG A 47 4.64 9.82 -16.78
N ALA A 48 3.34 10.07 -16.62
CA ALA A 48 2.39 9.03 -16.26
C ALA A 48 2.25 7.97 -17.37
N ALA A 49 2.23 8.41 -18.62
CA ALA A 49 2.18 7.54 -19.79
C ALA A 49 3.40 6.63 -19.90
N ALA A 50 4.61 7.18 -19.73
CA ALA A 50 5.85 6.40 -19.78
C ALA A 50 5.95 5.37 -18.64
N VAL A 51 5.56 5.75 -17.42
CA VAL A 51 5.49 4.82 -16.28
C VAL A 51 4.46 3.72 -16.53
N ALA A 52 3.26 4.07 -17.00
CA ALA A 52 2.21 3.11 -17.30
C ALA A 52 2.59 2.17 -18.46
N PHE A 53 3.30 2.67 -19.47
CA PHE A 53 3.84 1.86 -20.56
C PHE A 53 4.83 0.81 -20.05
N VAL A 54 5.78 1.22 -19.20
CA VAL A 54 6.75 0.31 -18.59
C VAL A 54 6.06 -0.75 -17.71
N ILE A 55 5.03 -0.35 -16.98
CA ILE A 55 4.22 -1.25 -16.16
C ILE A 55 3.47 -2.27 -17.04
N ALA A 56 2.90 -1.84 -18.17
CA ALA A 56 2.27 -2.73 -19.15
C ALA A 56 3.26 -3.73 -19.75
N ASP A 57 4.47 -3.27 -20.10
CA ASP A 57 5.54 -4.14 -20.60
C ASP A 57 5.98 -5.15 -19.54
N ALA A 58 6.11 -4.73 -18.28
CA ALA A 58 6.44 -5.61 -17.17
C ALA A 58 5.35 -6.67 -16.96
N ALA A 59 4.08 -6.28 -17.03
CA ALA A 59 2.94 -7.19 -16.91
C ALA A 59 2.93 -8.21 -18.06
N PHE A 60 3.13 -7.76 -19.30
CA PHE A 60 3.24 -8.66 -20.45
C PHE A 60 4.41 -9.62 -20.32
N ALA A 61 5.59 -9.15 -19.92
CA ALA A 61 6.77 -10.00 -19.73
C ALA A 61 6.57 -11.04 -18.62
N ALA A 62 5.93 -10.65 -17.50
CA ALA A 62 5.67 -11.55 -16.38
C ALA A 62 4.58 -12.59 -16.70
N LEU A 63 3.52 -12.20 -17.42
CA LEU A 63 2.40 -13.08 -17.74
C LEU A 63 2.64 -13.96 -18.98
N SER A 64 3.50 -13.54 -19.91
CA SER A 64 3.84 -14.33 -21.10
C SER A 64 4.76 -15.50 -20.79
N ASP A 65 5.65 -15.38 -19.80
CA ASP A 65 6.50 -16.46 -19.36
C ASP A 65 5.76 -17.34 -18.34
N LYS A 66 5.46 -18.58 -18.72
CA LYS A 66 4.74 -19.55 -17.87
C LYS A 66 5.44 -19.80 -16.53
N SER A 67 6.77 -19.74 -16.48
CA SER A 67 7.52 -19.90 -15.22
C SER A 67 7.29 -18.71 -14.30
N ILE A 68 7.38 -17.49 -14.83
CA ILE A 68 7.21 -16.26 -14.05
C ILE A 68 5.74 -16.08 -13.65
N ARG A 69 4.81 -16.36 -14.56
CA ARG A 69 3.35 -16.40 -14.29
C ARG A 69 3.02 -17.36 -13.16
N GLY A 70 3.60 -18.57 -13.15
CA GLY A 70 3.39 -19.53 -12.07
C GLY A 70 3.85 -19.01 -10.70
N VAL A 71 4.99 -18.31 -10.62
CA VAL A 71 5.46 -17.68 -9.38
C VAL A 71 4.54 -16.54 -8.95
N PHE A 72 4.08 -15.73 -9.91
CA PHE A 72 3.14 -14.64 -9.66
C PHE A 72 1.80 -15.16 -9.13
N ASP A 73 1.22 -16.16 -9.80
CA ASP A 73 -0.05 -16.78 -9.41
C ASP A 73 0.06 -17.42 -8.01
N ALA A 74 1.21 -18.02 -7.66
CA ALA A 74 1.46 -18.54 -6.32
C ALA A 74 1.42 -17.43 -5.26
N LYS A 75 2.08 -16.30 -5.51
CA LYS A 75 2.07 -15.13 -4.60
C LYS A 75 0.67 -14.54 -4.42
N VAL A 76 -0.09 -14.41 -5.52
CA VAL A 76 -1.48 -13.94 -5.47
C VAL A 76 -2.34 -14.92 -4.64
N SER A 77 -2.17 -16.23 -4.84
CA SER A 77 -2.86 -17.25 -4.05
C SER A 77 -2.50 -17.19 -2.56
N GLU A 78 -1.25 -16.93 -2.22
CA GLU A 78 -0.80 -16.76 -0.83
C GLU A 78 -1.46 -15.56 -0.15
N ILE A 79 -1.56 -14.42 -0.84
CA ILE A 79 -2.26 -13.24 -0.31
C ILE A 79 -3.74 -13.53 -0.09
N GLN A 80 -4.41 -14.15 -1.07
CA GLN A 80 -5.82 -14.51 -0.95
C GLN A 80 -6.07 -15.48 0.22
N LYS A 81 -5.17 -16.45 0.43
CA LYS A 81 -5.24 -17.37 1.58
C LYS A 81 -5.07 -16.60 2.89
N ALA A 82 -4.03 -15.77 3.00
CA ALA A 82 -3.76 -14.98 4.20
C ALA A 82 -4.90 -14.00 4.54
N GLU A 83 -5.50 -13.39 3.52
CA GLU A 83 -6.68 -12.53 3.66
C GLU A 83 -7.89 -13.33 4.17
N SER A 84 -8.17 -14.50 3.57
CA SER A 84 -9.27 -15.35 4.02
C SER A 84 -9.08 -15.87 5.45
N GLU A 85 -7.83 -16.15 5.87
CA GLU A 85 -7.50 -16.55 7.24
C GLU A 85 -7.75 -15.38 8.21
N ARG A 86 -7.28 -14.18 7.86
CA ARG A 86 -7.51 -12.96 8.65
C ARG A 86 -9.01 -12.72 8.86
N ASP A 87 -9.79 -12.77 7.80
CA ASP A 87 -11.23 -12.45 7.86
C ASP A 87 -12.02 -13.53 8.64
N LYS A 88 -11.63 -14.80 8.54
CA LYS A 88 -12.18 -15.89 9.38
C LYS A 88 -11.89 -15.66 10.87
N ILE A 89 -10.67 -15.27 11.22
CA ILE A 89 -10.30 -14.99 12.62
C ILE A 89 -11.04 -13.75 13.12
N GLU A 90 -11.14 -12.70 12.30
CA GLU A 90 -11.86 -11.48 12.68
C GLU A 90 -13.36 -11.72 12.92
N THR A 91 -14.00 -12.56 12.09
CA THR A 91 -15.41 -12.95 12.26
C THR A 91 -15.61 -13.83 13.50
N GLN A 92 -14.71 -14.79 13.76
CA GLN A 92 -14.75 -15.62 14.97
C GLN A 92 -14.57 -14.78 16.25
N ARG A 93 -13.69 -13.77 16.21
CA ARG A 93 -13.48 -12.82 17.31
C ARG A 93 -14.74 -12.02 17.63
N LYS A 94 -15.43 -11.49 16.60
CA LYS A 94 -16.69 -10.73 16.79
C LYS A 94 -17.81 -11.56 17.43
N GLY A 95 -17.77 -12.89 17.29
CA GLY A 95 -18.78 -13.80 17.83
C GLY A 95 -18.54 -14.32 19.26
N LYS A 96 -17.34 -14.17 19.83
CA LYS A 96 -17.00 -14.74 21.16
C LYS A 96 -16.83 -13.62 22.21
N LEU A 97 -17.72 -13.62 23.20
CA LEU A 97 -17.83 -12.60 24.26
C LEU A 97 -17.09 -12.98 25.58
N GLN A 98 -16.22 -13.99 25.58
CA GLN A 98 -15.47 -14.42 26.78
C GLN A 98 -14.04 -13.87 26.80
N GLU A 99 -13.66 -13.31 27.95
CA GLU A 99 -12.44 -12.52 28.17
C GLU A 99 -11.12 -13.31 27.99
N GLN A 100 -11.08 -14.60 28.38
CA GLN A 100 -9.90 -15.45 28.15
C GLN A 100 -9.75 -15.90 26.69
N GLN A 101 -10.86 -16.06 25.96
CA GLN A 101 -10.83 -16.35 24.52
C GLN A 101 -10.38 -15.13 23.71
N SER A 102 -10.46 -13.92 24.27
CA SER A 102 -10.06 -12.69 23.58
C SER A 102 -8.56 -12.59 23.34
N VAL A 103 -7.72 -13.01 24.30
CA VAL A 103 -6.25 -12.88 24.21
C VAL A 103 -5.67 -13.84 23.18
N GLU A 104 -6.12 -15.11 23.18
CA GLU A 104 -5.64 -16.12 22.22
C GLU A 104 -6.07 -15.79 20.78
N GLU A 105 -7.31 -15.30 20.60
CA GLU A 105 -7.80 -14.87 19.29
C GLU A 105 -7.11 -13.58 18.80
N ASP A 106 -6.77 -12.67 19.72
CA ASP A 106 -5.98 -11.47 19.39
C ASP A 106 -4.55 -11.83 18.93
N GLU A 107 -3.91 -12.81 19.56
CA GLU A 107 -2.62 -13.33 19.08
C GLU A 107 -2.73 -14.00 17.71
N LYS A 108 -3.78 -14.81 17.49
CA LYS A 108 -4.04 -15.45 16.18
C LYS A 108 -4.26 -14.39 15.10
N LEU A 109 -5.05 -13.36 15.40
CA LEU A 109 -5.30 -12.25 14.48
C LEU A 109 -4.00 -11.52 14.16
N LYS A 110 -3.16 -11.23 15.16
CA LYS A 110 -1.86 -10.57 14.96
C LYS A 110 -0.94 -11.41 14.06
N ARG A 111 -0.89 -12.73 14.26
CA ARG A 111 -0.10 -13.63 13.40
C ARG A 111 -0.64 -13.67 11.96
N ALA A 112 -1.95 -13.73 11.78
CA ALA A 112 -2.58 -13.69 10.46
C ALA A 112 -2.34 -12.36 9.75
N MET A 113 -2.42 -11.23 10.46
CA MET A 113 -2.07 -9.92 9.93
C MET A 113 -0.61 -9.84 9.49
N LEU A 114 0.33 -10.33 10.31
CA LEU A 114 1.75 -10.38 9.93
C LEU A 114 2.00 -11.22 8.67
N ARG A 115 1.30 -12.35 8.52
CA ARG A 115 1.38 -13.17 7.30
C ARG A 115 0.85 -12.43 6.08
N TYR A 116 -0.31 -11.79 6.21
CA TYR A 116 -0.90 -10.98 5.15
C TYR A 116 0.03 -9.82 4.74
N ASP A 117 0.60 -9.10 5.71
CA ASP A 117 1.52 -7.99 5.44
C ASP A 117 2.81 -8.48 4.77
N SER A 118 3.34 -9.64 5.18
CA SER A 118 4.50 -10.28 4.54
C SER A 118 4.18 -10.67 3.10
N ALA A 119 3.08 -11.39 2.86
CA ALA A 119 2.69 -11.83 1.52
C ALA A 119 2.44 -10.63 0.59
N LYS A 120 1.79 -9.58 1.10
CA LYS A 120 1.58 -8.32 0.37
C LYS A 120 2.91 -7.66 0.00
N LYS A 121 3.87 -7.62 0.93
CA LYS A 121 5.21 -7.09 0.66
C LYS A 121 5.92 -7.92 -0.41
N ASP A 122 5.86 -9.25 -0.32
CA ASP A 122 6.51 -10.16 -1.25
C ASP A 122 5.94 -10.07 -2.68
N LEU A 123 4.65 -9.73 -2.82
CA LEU A 123 4.04 -9.41 -4.12
C LEU A 123 4.50 -8.04 -4.62
N ALA A 124 4.50 -7.02 -3.77
CA ALA A 124 4.94 -5.68 -4.15
C ALA A 124 6.42 -5.67 -4.58
N ASP A 125 7.29 -6.39 -3.88
CA ASP A 125 8.70 -6.52 -4.23
C ASP A 125 8.86 -7.22 -5.59
N PHE A 126 8.13 -8.32 -5.81
CA PHE A 126 8.11 -9.02 -7.11
C PHE A 126 7.62 -8.12 -8.26
N TYR A 127 6.57 -7.35 -8.02
CA TYR A 127 6.02 -6.38 -8.97
C TYR A 127 7.06 -5.34 -9.37
N TYR A 128 7.65 -4.65 -8.38
CA TYR A 128 8.62 -3.59 -8.65
C TYR A 128 9.91 -4.12 -9.29
N GLU A 129 10.37 -5.32 -8.95
CA GLU A 129 11.53 -5.93 -9.62
C GLU A 129 11.31 -6.07 -11.13
N HIS A 130 10.13 -6.53 -11.56
CA HIS A 130 9.80 -6.67 -12.98
C HIS A 130 9.60 -5.32 -13.66
N VAL A 131 8.96 -4.37 -12.98
CA VAL A 131 8.78 -3.01 -13.49
C VAL A 131 10.13 -2.30 -13.67
N PHE A 132 11.06 -2.43 -12.72
CA PHE A 132 12.41 -1.86 -12.86
C PHE A 132 13.21 -2.55 -13.97
N LYS A 133 13.05 -3.86 -14.14
CA LYS A 133 13.67 -4.61 -15.25
C LYS A 133 13.14 -4.12 -16.61
N ALA A 134 11.83 -3.90 -16.74
CA ALA A 134 11.22 -3.32 -17.94
C ALA A 134 11.71 -1.89 -18.19
N ALA A 135 11.78 -1.05 -17.13
CA ALA A 135 12.26 0.33 -17.24
C ALA A 135 13.70 0.42 -17.80
N ARG A 136 14.59 -0.48 -17.35
CA ARG A 136 15.99 -0.53 -17.84
C ARG A 136 16.09 -0.90 -19.31
N ASN A 137 15.17 -1.74 -19.79
CA ASN A 137 15.15 -2.21 -21.17
C ASN A 137 14.33 -1.29 -22.10
N SER A 138 13.57 -0.36 -21.53
CA SER A 138 12.75 0.57 -22.30
C SER A 138 13.60 1.67 -22.94
N HIS A 139 13.29 1.97 -24.19
CA HIS A 139 13.91 3.04 -24.96
C HIS A 139 12.80 3.97 -25.49
N PHE A 140 12.71 5.17 -24.93
CA PHE A 140 11.84 6.23 -25.43
C PHE A 140 12.67 7.37 -25.99
N GLU A 141 12.17 8.07 -27.00
CA GLU A 141 12.89 9.21 -27.60
C GLU A 141 13.00 10.39 -26.63
N THR A 142 11.98 10.58 -25.79
CA THR A 142 11.83 11.75 -24.92
C THR A 142 12.26 11.52 -23.47
N THR A 143 12.35 10.25 -23.04
CA THR A 143 12.61 9.89 -21.64
C THR A 143 13.70 8.83 -21.54
N SER A 144 14.78 9.14 -20.83
CA SER A 144 15.85 8.18 -20.56
C SER A 144 15.44 7.14 -19.52
N ALA A 145 16.06 5.96 -19.59
CA ALA A 145 15.86 4.89 -18.61
C ALA A 145 16.15 5.35 -17.17
N ASP A 146 17.21 6.16 -16.96
CA ASP A 146 17.57 6.69 -15.64
C ASP A 146 16.46 7.54 -15.03
N LYS A 147 15.79 8.35 -15.85
CA LYS A 147 14.69 9.21 -15.41
C LYS A 147 13.44 8.39 -15.05
N LEU A 148 13.18 7.30 -15.77
CA LEU A 148 12.12 6.35 -15.41
C LEU A 148 12.40 5.67 -14.08
N LEU A 149 13.65 5.23 -13.87
CA LEU A 149 14.08 4.61 -12.62
C LEU A 149 13.92 5.58 -11.44
N GLU A 150 14.26 6.85 -11.62
CA GLU A 150 14.06 7.89 -10.61
C GLU A 150 12.57 8.06 -10.25
N TRP A 151 11.71 8.14 -11.26
CA TRP A 151 10.26 8.27 -11.06
C TRP A 151 9.64 7.07 -10.35
N LEU A 152 9.98 5.85 -10.79
CA LEU A 152 9.51 4.60 -10.19
C LEU A 152 10.03 4.43 -8.75
N SER A 153 11.28 4.81 -8.50
CA SER A 153 11.86 4.78 -7.15
C SER A 153 11.16 5.77 -6.22
N SER A 154 10.83 6.96 -6.73
CA SER A 154 10.07 7.97 -5.98
C SER A 154 8.65 7.48 -5.66
N GLU A 155 7.98 6.83 -6.62
CA GLU A 155 6.63 6.27 -6.42
C GLU A 155 6.62 5.12 -5.41
N ARG A 156 7.62 4.22 -5.47
CA ARG A 156 7.80 3.16 -4.47
C ARG A 156 8.06 3.76 -3.08
N ALA A 157 8.92 4.77 -2.98
CA ALA A 157 9.22 5.45 -1.71
C ALA A 157 7.98 6.15 -1.13
N GLU A 158 7.16 6.81 -1.95
CA GLU A 158 5.88 7.38 -1.52
C GLU A 158 4.90 6.32 -1.04
N SER A 159 4.82 5.19 -1.74
CA SER A 159 3.96 4.06 -1.34
C SER A 159 4.38 3.50 0.01
N LEU A 160 5.68 3.34 0.25
CA LEU A 160 6.23 2.95 1.56
C LEU A 160 5.93 4.00 2.64
N ARG A 161 6.10 5.30 2.36
CA ARG A 161 5.74 6.38 3.30
C ARG A 161 4.25 6.38 3.63
N LYS A 162 3.37 6.19 2.65
CA LYS A 162 1.92 6.08 2.87
C LYS A 162 1.57 4.85 3.71
N ALA A 163 2.24 3.72 3.47
CA ALA A 163 2.10 2.52 4.28
C ALA A 163 2.58 2.74 5.73
N GLU A 164 3.72 3.41 5.93
CA GLU A 164 4.20 3.81 7.26
C GLU A 164 3.24 4.78 7.96
N GLN A 165 2.68 5.76 7.25
CA GLN A 165 1.69 6.68 7.81
C GLN A 165 0.39 5.97 8.18
N LYS A 166 -0.08 5.02 7.35
CA LYS A 166 -1.21 4.14 7.67
C LYS A 166 -0.90 3.26 8.89
N GLY A 167 0.32 2.71 8.99
CA GLY A 167 0.80 1.97 10.15
C GLY A 167 0.88 2.82 11.42
N ARG A 168 1.35 4.08 11.30
CA ARG A 168 1.33 5.07 12.39
C ARG A 168 -0.10 5.48 12.77
N LYS A 169 -1.06 5.43 11.85
CA LYS A 169 -2.49 5.63 12.16
C LYS A 169 -3.11 4.46 12.94
N ILE A 170 -2.51 3.27 12.93
CA ILE A 170 -2.90 2.14 13.78
C ILE A 170 -2.18 2.19 15.15
N SER A 171 -1.28 3.15 15.37
CA SER A 171 -0.62 3.38 16.66
C SER A 171 -0.78 4.83 17.16
N PHE A 172 -2.01 5.23 17.49
CA PHE A 172 -2.22 6.18 18.59
C PHE A 172 -3.36 5.73 19.50
N ARG A 173 -3.24 4.48 19.97
CA ARG A 173 -3.51 4.16 21.38
C ARG A 173 -2.30 3.42 21.93
N ILE A 174 -1.14 4.08 21.87
CA ILE A 174 -0.06 3.75 22.81
C ILE A 174 -0.60 4.23 24.14
N GLU A 175 -1.03 3.31 25.00
CA GLU A 175 -1.08 3.58 26.45
C GLU A 175 0.35 3.89 26.88
N TRP A 176 0.73 5.16 26.75
CA TRP A 176 1.90 5.68 27.42
C TRP A 176 1.59 5.56 28.92
N GLU A 177 2.25 4.64 29.63
CA GLU A 177 2.37 4.75 31.07
C GLU A 177 2.93 6.16 31.37
N GLY A 178 2.09 7.01 31.95
CA GLY A 178 2.38 8.43 32.15
C GLY A 178 1.54 9.42 31.32
N PHE A 179 0.73 8.99 30.35
CA PHE A 179 -0.20 9.92 29.65
C PHE A 179 -1.24 10.50 30.60
N GLY A 180 -1.72 9.69 31.56
CA GLY A 180 -2.57 10.16 32.66
C GLY A 180 -1.90 11.24 33.50
N ALA A 181 -0.61 11.08 33.82
CA ALA A 181 0.18 12.08 34.53
C ALA A 181 0.40 13.35 33.70
N VAL A 182 0.64 13.24 32.39
CA VAL A 182 0.76 14.39 31.47
C VAL A 182 -0.57 15.13 31.30
N GLN A 183 -1.70 14.41 31.20
CA GLN A 183 -3.04 15.01 31.18
C GLN A 183 -3.37 15.71 32.50
N SER A 184 -2.99 15.10 33.63
CA SER A 184 -3.15 15.68 34.96
C SER A 184 -2.29 16.94 35.12
N MET A 185 -1.05 16.92 34.65
CA MET A 185 -0.17 18.09 34.64
C MET A 185 -0.69 19.22 33.75
N ARG A 186 -1.24 18.89 32.57
CA ARG A 186 -1.87 19.89 31.69
C ARG A 186 -3.11 20.51 32.33
N LYS A 187 -3.97 19.68 32.94
CA LYS A 187 -5.16 20.15 33.65
C LYS A 187 -4.79 21.07 34.81
N LYS A 188 -3.80 20.67 35.61
CA LYS A 188 -3.30 21.46 36.75
C LYS A 188 -2.69 22.80 36.30
N ARG A 189 -1.90 22.80 35.21
CA ARG A 189 -1.38 24.04 34.61
C ARG A 189 -2.50 24.95 34.08
N SER A 190 -3.54 24.40 33.45
CA SER A 190 -4.68 25.19 33.00
C SER A 190 -5.44 25.82 34.16
N GLU A 191 -5.64 25.09 35.26
CA GLU A 191 -6.28 25.63 36.48
C GLU A 191 -5.42 26.73 37.14
N GLU A 192 -4.09 26.58 37.15
CA GLU A 192 -3.17 27.62 37.63
C GLU A 192 -3.19 28.87 36.73
N ILE A 193 -3.26 28.71 35.41
CA ILE A 193 -3.36 29.82 34.46
C ILE A 193 -4.68 30.57 34.65
N VAL A 194 -5.80 29.86 34.82
CA VAL A 194 -7.11 30.49 35.10
C VAL A 194 -7.05 31.30 36.39
N LYS A 195 -6.47 30.75 37.47
CA LYS A 195 -6.29 31.50 38.73
C LYS A 195 -5.41 32.74 38.57
N ILE A 196 -4.35 32.67 37.77
CA ILE A 196 -3.50 33.83 37.50
C ILE A 196 -4.27 34.89 36.70
N VAL A 197 -5.07 34.48 35.71
CA VAL A 197 -5.92 35.37 34.93
C VAL A 197 -6.99 36.02 35.80
N ASP A 198 -7.64 35.26 36.71
CA ASP A 198 -8.66 35.79 37.63
C ASP A 198 -8.05 36.81 38.61
N VAL A 199 -6.87 36.53 39.18
CA VAL A 199 -6.15 37.48 40.05
C VAL A 199 -5.72 38.73 39.29
N LEU A 200 -5.34 38.59 38.02
CA LEU A 200 -5.00 39.73 37.17
C LEU A 200 -6.25 40.53 36.77
N ALA A 201 -7.39 39.88 36.54
CA ALA A 201 -8.67 40.53 36.27
C ALA A 201 -9.17 41.33 37.48
N GLU A 202 -9.11 40.74 38.69
CA GLU A 202 -9.45 41.43 39.94
C GLU A 202 -8.54 42.63 40.22
N ARG A 203 -7.24 42.52 39.93
CA ARG A 203 -6.27 43.63 40.10
C ARG A 203 -6.44 44.75 39.10
N LEU A 204 -6.99 44.45 37.92
CA LEU A 204 -7.20 45.43 36.85
C LEU A 204 -8.61 46.06 36.88
N GLN A 205 -9.47 45.69 37.84
CA GLN A 205 -10.86 46.15 37.99
C GLN A 205 -11.61 46.26 36.65
N LEU A 206 -11.71 45.14 35.93
CA LEU A 206 -12.81 44.89 34.99
C LEU A 206 -13.96 44.16 35.71
#